data_AF-A0A970ZHN5-F1
#
_entry.id   AF-A0A970ZHN5-F1
#
_cell.length_a   1.000
_cell.length_b   1.000
_cell.length_c   1.000
_cell.angle_alpha   90.00
_cell.angle_beta   90.00
_cell.angle_gamma   90.00
#
_symmetry.space_group_name_H-M   'P 1'
#
loop_
_entity.id
_entity.type
_entity.pdbx_description
1 polymer ?
#
loop_
_entity_poly.entity_id
_entity_poly.type
_entity_poly.pdbx_seq_one_letter_code
_entity_poly.pdbx_strand_id
1 'polypeptide(L)'
;MARYLVGIDLGTTHTVVAYADLRELRRDSRPASRLFEIEQLVAPGEVAARPLLPSVRYHYAPDELAERDTALPWPSHETSMGIPPGIVGALALELGSHVPGRLVTSAKSWLSHRAVDRTEPILPWGVHEDVARVSPVDASASYLAHVRAAWNLRFPEDPLQEQEIVLTVPASFDEGARALTIEAGSIAGLTRIRLIEEPMAACYDWLSQNRANLGGMLEGVRLILVCDVGGGTTDFTLIKVTSEDGAPRFDRIAVGDHLMLGGDNMDLALAHLSEGRIMSSGGKLGAASLSQLVQQCRSAKERLLAPDAPEKASVTVVGAGSKLIGGARTTELSREEVLQILVEGFYPRVEPEEKPQRIRGGIVEFGLPYVADPAVTRHVAAFLGRYRKIACEALGAGAVAAGAVPVPDAVLLNGGVFKSRILSERLLEVLQHWGKCPVRLLNNDNPDLAVAQGAVTYGLSRHGSGIRIGAGSARSYFLVVDAEGGQPRSGVCVLPRGV
;
A
#
# COMPACT_ATOMS: atom_id res chain seq x y z
N MET A 1 6.91 27.87 14.01
CA MET A 1 6.66 26.55 14.67
C MET A 1 5.59 25.87 13.85
N ALA A 2 5.69 24.57 13.57
CA ALA A 2 4.67 23.88 12.77
C ALA A 2 3.30 24.00 13.45
N ARG A 3 2.29 24.46 12.71
CA ARG A 3 0.91 24.53 13.20
C ARG A 3 0.22 23.19 13.03
N TYR A 4 0.49 22.52 11.93
CA TYR A 4 -0.16 21.28 11.59
C TYR A 4 0.79 20.09 11.74
N LEU A 5 0.22 18.99 12.19
CA LEU A 5 0.78 17.66 12.03
C LEU A 5 0.06 17.00 10.85
N VAL A 6 0.80 16.60 9.84
CA VAL A 6 0.25 16.06 8.59
C VAL A 6 0.70 14.61 8.42
N GLY A 7 -0.26 13.70 8.31
CA GLY A 7 -0.04 12.32 7.94
C GLY A 7 -0.28 12.13 6.44
N ILE A 8 0.72 11.63 5.72
CA ILE A 8 0.62 11.33 4.29
C ILE A 8 0.78 9.82 4.12
N ASP A 9 -0.28 9.19 3.61
CA ASP A 9 -0.18 7.85 3.07
C ASP A 9 0.19 7.92 1.60
N LEU A 10 1.44 7.64 1.25
CA LEU A 10 1.89 7.57 -0.14
C LEU A 10 1.69 6.14 -0.65
N GLY A 11 0.48 5.69 -0.89
CA GLY A 11 0.22 4.30 -1.29
C GLY A 11 0.63 3.99 -2.74
N THR A 12 0.79 2.70 -3.06
CA THR A 12 1.01 2.20 -4.44
C THR A 12 -0.11 2.65 -5.38
N THR A 13 -1.33 2.71 -4.87
CA THR A 13 -2.56 2.92 -5.64
C THR A 13 -3.13 4.32 -5.45
N HIS A 14 -3.20 4.80 -4.21
CA HIS A 14 -3.70 6.12 -3.87
C HIS A 14 -2.79 6.79 -2.85
N THR A 15 -2.72 8.12 -2.93
CA THR A 15 -2.13 9.00 -1.93
C THR A 15 -3.26 9.65 -1.14
N VAL A 16 -3.16 9.63 0.18
CA VAL A 16 -4.16 10.18 1.11
C VAL A 16 -3.49 11.06 2.13
N VAL A 17 -4.13 12.18 2.48
CA VAL A 17 -3.59 13.16 3.42
C VAL A 17 -4.58 13.40 4.55
N ALA A 18 -4.09 13.30 5.77
CA ALA A 18 -4.80 13.66 6.98
C ALA A 18 -3.98 14.68 7.77
N TYR A 19 -4.64 15.50 8.60
CA TYR A 19 -3.94 16.48 9.41
C TYR A 19 -4.68 16.82 10.70
N ALA A 20 -3.94 17.34 11.67
CA ALA A 20 -4.46 17.86 12.93
C ALA A 20 -3.82 19.22 13.24
N ASP A 21 -4.60 20.17 13.78
CA ASP A 21 -4.09 21.47 14.24
C ASP A 21 -3.48 21.30 15.64
N LEU A 22 -2.16 21.45 15.77
CA LEU A 22 -1.44 21.28 17.03
C LEU A 22 -1.81 22.36 18.06
N ARG A 23 -2.41 23.48 17.66
CA ARG A 23 -2.89 24.49 18.61
C ARG A 23 -4.16 24.04 19.34
N GLU A 24 -4.84 23.01 18.87
CA GLU A 24 -5.96 22.36 19.54
C GLU A 24 -5.48 21.28 20.54
N LEU A 25 -4.18 20.97 20.58
CA LEU A 25 -3.62 20.01 21.53
C LEU A 25 -3.79 20.50 22.98
N ARG A 26 -4.43 19.67 23.81
CA ARG A 26 -4.60 19.91 25.24
C ARG A 26 -4.11 18.70 26.02
N ARG A 27 -3.89 18.86 27.33
CA ARG A 27 -3.42 17.77 28.19
C ARG A 27 -4.40 16.58 28.21
N ASP A 28 -5.71 16.87 28.15
CA ASP A 28 -6.76 15.85 28.29
C ASP A 28 -7.58 15.62 27.01
N SER A 29 -7.34 16.41 25.96
CA SER A 29 -8.06 16.33 24.68
C SER A 29 -7.12 16.33 23.48
N ARG A 30 -7.42 15.49 22.50
CA ARG A 30 -6.64 15.40 21.26
C ARG A 30 -7.30 16.26 20.18
N PRO A 31 -6.52 16.90 19.31
CA PRO A 31 -7.08 17.52 18.12
C PRO A 31 -7.75 16.44 17.26
N ALA A 32 -8.89 16.78 16.66
CA ALA A 32 -9.54 15.90 15.71
C ALA A 32 -8.66 15.80 14.46
N SER A 33 -8.40 14.57 14.02
CA SER A 33 -7.76 14.34 12.73
C SER A 33 -8.78 14.57 11.63
N ARG A 34 -8.38 15.32 10.59
CA ARG A 34 -9.22 15.73 9.46
C ARG A 34 -8.63 15.17 8.18
N LEU A 35 -9.48 14.73 7.26
CA LEU A 35 -9.04 14.42 5.90
C LEU A 35 -8.80 15.73 5.13
N PHE A 36 -7.75 15.75 4.34
CA PHE A 36 -7.48 16.79 3.38
C PHE A 36 -7.95 16.32 2.00
N GLU A 37 -8.87 17.07 1.39
CA GLU A 37 -9.28 16.82 0.01
C GLU A 37 -8.29 17.50 -0.94
N ILE A 38 -7.75 16.73 -1.88
CA ILE A 38 -6.69 17.14 -2.78
C ILE A 38 -7.30 17.55 -4.11
N GLU A 39 -7.15 18.82 -4.49
CA GLU A 39 -7.53 19.32 -5.81
C GLU A 39 -6.78 18.55 -6.90
N GLN A 40 -7.52 18.01 -7.88
CA GLN A 40 -6.96 17.26 -8.99
C GLN A 40 -7.85 17.40 -10.22
N LEU A 41 -7.28 17.20 -11.40
CA LEU A 41 -8.05 17.12 -12.64
C LEU A 41 -8.92 15.86 -12.60
N VAL A 42 -10.24 16.03 -12.71
CA VAL A 42 -11.21 14.93 -12.80
C VAL A 42 -11.73 14.73 -14.22
N ALA A 43 -11.64 15.76 -15.05
CA ALA A 43 -11.83 15.74 -16.50
C ALA A 43 -10.90 16.82 -17.12
N PRO A 44 -10.68 16.81 -18.45
CA PRO A 44 -9.94 17.87 -19.12
C PRO A 44 -10.46 19.27 -18.76
N GLY A 45 -9.62 20.09 -18.12
CA GLY A 45 -9.95 21.44 -17.66
C GLY A 45 -10.89 21.53 -16.45
N GLU A 46 -11.28 20.40 -15.84
CA GLU A 46 -12.15 20.35 -14.67
C GLU A 46 -11.37 19.89 -13.43
N VAL A 47 -11.33 20.75 -12.41
CA VAL A 47 -10.65 20.48 -11.14
C VAL A 47 -11.68 20.24 -10.03
N ALA A 48 -11.52 19.16 -9.28
CA ALA A 48 -12.29 18.91 -8.08
C ALA A 48 -11.39 18.38 -6.96
N ALA A 49 -11.72 18.74 -5.72
CA ALA A 49 -11.05 18.19 -4.55
C ALA A 49 -11.62 16.80 -4.21
N ARG A 50 -10.74 15.82 -3.95
CA ARG A 50 -11.13 14.46 -3.55
C ARG A 50 -10.24 13.96 -2.41
N PRO A 51 -10.74 13.11 -1.50
CA PRO A 51 -9.93 12.57 -0.41
C PRO A 51 -8.86 11.57 -0.87
N LEU A 52 -9.02 10.98 -2.05
CA LEU A 52 -8.08 10.04 -2.65
C LEU A 52 -7.47 10.67 -3.90
N LEU A 53 -6.13 10.73 -3.96
CA LEU A 53 -5.39 11.07 -5.17
C LEU A 53 -4.83 9.77 -5.76
N PRO A 54 -5.25 9.29 -6.94
CA PRO A 54 -4.59 8.17 -7.60
C PRO A 54 -3.08 8.40 -7.75
N SER A 55 -2.27 7.47 -7.23
CA SER A 55 -0.79 7.50 -7.27
C SER A 55 -0.26 7.06 -8.63
N VAL A 56 -0.76 7.73 -9.68
CA VAL A 56 -0.43 7.45 -11.08
C VAL A 56 -0.07 8.73 -11.81
N ARG A 57 0.74 8.57 -12.86
CA ARG A 57 1.14 9.68 -13.73
C ARG A 57 0.86 9.35 -15.19
N TYR A 58 0.22 10.26 -15.91
CA TYR A 58 -0.07 10.09 -17.33
C TYR A 58 0.80 11.01 -18.18
N HIS A 59 1.55 10.43 -19.10
CA HIS A 59 2.49 11.12 -20.00
C HIS A 59 1.81 11.35 -21.35
N TYR A 60 1.03 12.42 -21.44
CA TYR A 60 0.28 12.76 -22.65
C TYR A 60 1.19 13.12 -23.83
N ALA A 61 0.74 12.90 -25.06
CA ALA A 61 1.46 13.34 -26.25
C ALA A 61 1.35 14.86 -26.44
N PRO A 62 2.30 15.54 -27.13
CA PRO A 62 2.29 16.99 -27.29
C PRO A 62 0.96 17.60 -27.78
N ASP A 63 0.24 16.91 -28.67
CA ASP A 63 -1.01 17.37 -29.27
C ASP A 63 -2.26 16.66 -28.69
N GLU A 64 -2.10 15.88 -27.62
CA GLU A 64 -3.21 15.10 -27.04
C GLU A 64 -4.15 15.96 -26.20
N LEU A 65 -3.59 16.93 -25.47
CA LEU A 65 -4.31 17.81 -24.54
C LEU A 65 -3.86 19.26 -24.75
N ALA A 66 -4.82 20.19 -24.77
CA ALA A 66 -4.50 21.61 -24.79
C ALA A 66 -3.99 22.06 -23.41
N GLU A 67 -3.27 23.20 -23.36
CA GLU A 67 -2.76 23.75 -22.09
C GLU A 67 -3.88 24.01 -21.06
N ARG A 68 -5.06 24.45 -21.52
CA ARG A 68 -6.24 24.63 -20.66
C ARG A 68 -6.78 23.33 -20.07
N ASP A 69 -6.54 22.20 -20.74
CA ASP A 69 -7.07 20.89 -20.34
C ASP A 69 -6.27 20.32 -19.17
N THR A 70 -5.03 20.78 -18.99
CA THR A 70 -4.08 20.34 -17.95
C THR A 70 -3.87 21.40 -16.86
N ALA A 71 -4.60 22.51 -16.92
CA ALA A 71 -4.46 23.62 -15.99
C ALA A 71 -4.93 23.24 -14.57
N LEU A 72 -4.06 23.45 -13.60
CA LEU A 72 -4.36 23.34 -12.17
C LEU A 72 -4.40 24.74 -11.54
N PRO A 73 -4.97 24.90 -10.33
CA PRO A 73 -5.04 26.20 -9.65
C PRO A 73 -3.69 26.76 -9.16
N TRP A 74 -2.58 26.09 -9.48
CA TRP A 74 -1.21 26.50 -9.17
C TRP A 74 -0.33 26.39 -10.42
N PRO A 75 0.79 27.14 -10.48
CA PRO A 75 1.70 27.09 -11.61
C PRO A 75 2.32 25.71 -11.84
N SER A 76 2.49 25.31 -13.11
CA SER A 76 3.07 24.01 -13.49
C SER A 76 4.50 23.78 -13.02
N HIS A 77 5.29 24.84 -12.80
CA HIS A 77 6.65 24.72 -12.29
C HIS A 77 6.70 24.22 -10.84
N GLU A 78 5.62 24.37 -10.06
CA GLU A 78 5.55 23.86 -8.68
C GLU A 78 5.51 22.33 -8.61
N THR A 79 5.10 21.67 -9.71
CA THR A 79 4.96 20.22 -9.80
C THR A 79 5.86 19.58 -10.86
N SER A 80 6.40 20.36 -11.81
CA SER A 80 7.24 19.83 -12.89
C SER A 80 8.58 19.30 -12.37
N MET A 81 9.23 19.94 -11.40
CA MET A 81 10.46 19.42 -10.74
C MET A 81 11.60 18.96 -11.69
N GLY A 82 11.66 19.47 -12.93
CA GLY A 82 12.62 18.99 -13.95
C GLY A 82 12.25 17.64 -14.60
N ILE A 83 11.08 17.10 -14.25
CA ILE A 83 10.47 15.88 -14.77
C ILE A 83 9.70 16.22 -16.07
N PRO A 84 9.67 15.33 -17.07
CA PRO A 84 8.87 15.50 -18.30
C PRO A 84 7.41 15.87 -18.01
N PRO A 85 6.68 16.58 -18.89
CA PRO A 85 5.27 16.91 -18.69
C PRO A 85 4.37 15.71 -18.41
N GLY A 86 3.29 15.92 -17.67
CA GLY A 86 2.31 14.88 -17.34
C GLY A 86 1.36 15.27 -16.23
N ILE A 87 0.30 14.47 -16.08
CA ILE A 87 -0.81 14.72 -15.15
C ILE A 87 -0.76 13.66 -14.05
N VAL A 88 -1.14 14.03 -12.83
CA VAL A 88 -1.27 13.14 -11.67
C VAL A 88 -2.74 13.10 -11.23
N GLY A 89 -3.19 11.94 -10.71
CA GLY A 89 -4.52 11.81 -10.11
C GLY A 89 -5.59 11.22 -11.02
N ALA A 90 -6.85 11.61 -10.82
CA ALA A 90 -8.03 10.99 -11.43
C ALA A 90 -8.01 11.03 -12.97
N LEU A 91 -7.77 12.19 -13.59
CA LEU A 91 -7.70 12.28 -15.05
C LEU A 91 -6.54 11.43 -15.61
N ALA A 92 -5.42 11.33 -14.89
CA ALA A 92 -4.31 10.49 -15.30
C ALA A 92 -4.69 8.99 -15.30
N LEU A 93 -5.41 8.54 -14.28
CA LEU A 93 -5.94 7.18 -14.21
C LEU A 93 -6.94 6.90 -15.34
N GLU A 94 -7.87 7.83 -15.58
CA GLU A 94 -8.89 7.72 -16.62
C GLU A 94 -8.25 7.58 -18.00
N LEU A 95 -7.36 8.51 -18.38
CA LEU A 95 -6.66 8.48 -19.67
C LEU A 95 -5.78 7.23 -19.81
N GLY A 96 -5.06 6.86 -18.75
CA GLY A 96 -4.20 5.69 -18.75
C GLY A 96 -4.94 4.35 -18.90
N SER A 97 -6.23 4.30 -18.56
CA SER A 97 -7.06 3.11 -18.81
C SER A 97 -7.51 2.98 -20.27
N HIS A 98 -7.37 4.04 -21.06
CA HIS A 98 -7.79 4.11 -22.46
C HIS A 98 -6.61 4.22 -23.44
N VAL A 99 -5.48 4.78 -23.02
CA VAL A 99 -4.31 5.00 -23.88
C VAL A 99 -3.13 4.13 -23.43
N PRO A 100 -2.75 3.14 -24.25
CA PRO A 100 -1.72 2.17 -23.86
C PRO A 100 -0.33 2.81 -23.77
N GLY A 101 0.44 2.41 -22.76
CA GLY A 101 1.88 2.71 -22.67
C GLY A 101 2.25 4.12 -22.19
N ARG A 102 1.30 4.91 -21.70
CA ARG A 102 1.54 6.27 -21.20
C ARG A 102 1.30 6.45 -19.70
N LEU A 103 0.82 5.41 -19.02
CA LEU A 103 0.51 5.43 -17.60
C LEU A 103 1.67 4.86 -16.78
N VAL A 104 2.21 5.68 -15.87
CA VAL A 104 3.10 5.25 -14.79
C VAL A 104 2.23 4.82 -13.60
N THR A 105 2.41 3.58 -13.17
CA THR A 105 1.72 3.01 -12.00
C THR A 105 2.71 2.33 -11.07
N SER A 106 2.25 2.05 -9.85
CA SER A 106 2.96 1.23 -8.87
C SER A 106 4.38 1.72 -8.55
N ALA A 107 4.65 3.03 -8.66
CA ALA A 107 5.96 3.62 -8.43
C ALA A 107 6.54 3.26 -7.06
N LYS A 108 5.69 3.19 -6.02
CA LYS A 108 6.08 2.73 -4.68
C LYS A 108 6.62 1.30 -4.69
N SER A 109 5.96 0.38 -5.40
CA SER A 109 6.43 -1.01 -5.55
C SER A 109 7.79 -1.07 -6.26
N TRP A 110 8.07 -0.17 -7.19
CA TRP A 110 9.37 -0.10 -7.85
C TRP A 110 10.50 0.37 -6.92
N LEU A 111 10.20 1.23 -5.92
CA LEU A 111 11.21 1.68 -4.95
C LEU A 111 11.84 0.52 -4.15
N SER A 112 11.10 -0.59 -3.95
CA SER A 112 11.61 -1.78 -3.27
C SER A 112 12.32 -2.77 -4.20
N HIS A 113 12.31 -2.54 -5.52
CA HIS A 113 12.95 -3.45 -6.46
C HIS A 113 14.47 -3.21 -6.57
N ARG A 114 15.23 -4.00 -5.81
CA ARG A 114 16.71 -3.86 -5.73
C ARG A 114 17.48 -4.19 -7.00
N ALA A 115 16.90 -4.92 -7.95
CA ALA A 115 17.62 -5.36 -9.14
C ALA A 115 17.68 -4.29 -10.25
N VAL A 116 16.99 -3.17 -10.05
CA VAL A 116 16.99 -2.03 -10.97
C VAL A 116 17.53 -0.80 -10.28
N ASP A 117 18.05 0.13 -11.08
CA ASP A 117 18.29 1.47 -10.59
C ASP A 117 16.96 2.23 -10.50
N ARG A 118 16.66 2.71 -9.29
CA ARG A 118 15.36 3.33 -8.94
C ARG A 118 15.38 4.84 -9.17
N THR A 119 16.54 5.41 -9.49
CA THR A 119 16.72 6.81 -9.88
C THR A 119 16.78 7.00 -11.40
N GLU A 120 16.85 5.90 -12.16
CA GLU A 120 16.86 5.96 -13.63
C GLU A 120 15.44 5.98 -14.22
N PRO A 121 15.22 6.63 -15.38
CA PRO A 121 13.90 6.79 -15.99
C PRO A 121 13.42 5.49 -16.66
N ILE A 122 12.89 4.58 -15.84
CA ILE A 122 12.44 3.24 -16.27
C ILE A 122 10.91 3.13 -16.45
N LEU A 123 10.13 4.11 -15.99
CA LEU A 123 8.66 4.08 -16.03
C LEU A 123 8.07 5.07 -17.05
N PRO A 124 7.02 4.74 -17.83
CA PRO A 124 6.29 3.47 -17.82
C PRO A 124 7.14 2.29 -18.28
N TRP A 125 6.98 1.13 -17.63
CA TRP A 125 7.81 -0.04 -17.92
C TRP A 125 7.45 -0.68 -19.27
N GLY A 126 8.46 -1.07 -20.04
CA GLY A 126 8.28 -1.88 -21.26
C GLY A 126 7.68 -1.15 -22.45
N VAL A 127 7.73 0.18 -22.48
CA VAL A 127 7.20 1.01 -23.58
C VAL A 127 8.31 1.46 -24.55
N HIS A 128 7.92 1.80 -25.78
CA HIS A 128 8.82 2.26 -26.85
C HIS A 128 9.46 3.64 -26.55
N GLU A 129 10.52 3.98 -27.27
CA GLU A 129 11.35 5.19 -27.03
C GLU A 129 10.60 6.53 -27.16
N ASP A 130 9.45 6.56 -27.87
CA ASP A 130 8.68 7.78 -28.14
C ASP A 130 7.86 8.29 -26.93
N VAL A 131 7.82 7.55 -25.82
CA VAL A 131 7.16 7.97 -24.59
C VAL A 131 8.22 8.38 -23.57
N ALA A 132 8.11 9.62 -23.08
CA ALA A 132 8.96 10.11 -22.01
C ALA A 132 8.90 9.18 -20.79
N ARG A 133 10.02 8.95 -20.13
CA ARG A 133 10.10 8.10 -18.94
C ARG A 133 10.53 8.89 -17.71
N VAL A 134 10.21 8.36 -16.54
CA VAL A 134 10.54 8.92 -15.22
C VAL A 134 11.03 7.81 -14.30
N SER A 135 11.84 8.17 -13.31
CA SER A 135 12.26 7.22 -12.30
C SER A 135 11.14 6.93 -11.30
N PRO A 136 11.16 5.76 -10.62
CA PRO A 136 10.30 5.50 -9.48
C PRO A 136 10.34 6.59 -8.40
N VAL A 137 11.53 7.17 -8.16
CA VAL A 137 11.74 8.28 -7.22
C VAL A 137 11.03 9.54 -7.72
N ASP A 138 11.23 9.94 -8.98
CA ASP A 138 10.62 11.13 -9.57
C ASP A 138 9.10 11.01 -9.68
N ALA A 139 8.59 9.82 -10.03
CA ALA A 139 7.16 9.56 -10.03
C ALA A 139 6.57 9.78 -8.63
N SER A 140 7.18 9.20 -7.60
CA SER A 140 6.76 9.37 -6.20
C SER A 140 6.88 10.83 -5.74
N ALA A 141 7.95 11.53 -6.14
CA ALA A 141 8.14 12.94 -5.86
C ALA A 141 7.05 13.81 -6.52
N SER A 142 6.62 13.48 -7.73
CA SER A 142 5.55 14.21 -8.43
C SER A 142 4.21 14.12 -7.69
N TYR A 143 3.91 12.98 -7.05
CA TYR A 143 2.70 12.81 -6.25
C TYR A 143 2.74 13.68 -4.98
N LEU A 144 3.89 13.70 -4.30
CA LEU A 144 4.10 14.53 -3.11
C LEU A 144 4.13 16.04 -3.45
N ALA A 145 4.68 16.41 -4.61
CA ALA A 145 4.67 17.79 -5.09
C ALA A 145 3.25 18.27 -5.41
N HIS A 146 2.42 17.40 -6.00
CA HIS A 146 0.99 17.67 -6.21
C HIS A 146 0.26 17.89 -4.88
N VAL A 147 0.50 17.03 -3.88
CA VAL A 147 -0.04 17.20 -2.52
C VAL A 147 0.41 18.52 -1.90
N ARG A 148 1.70 18.88 -2.03
CA ARG A 148 2.25 20.13 -1.51
C ARG A 148 1.57 21.34 -2.15
N ALA A 149 1.41 21.35 -3.46
CA ALA A 149 0.79 22.46 -4.18
C ALA A 149 -0.69 22.63 -3.77
N ALA A 150 -1.44 21.53 -3.71
CA ALA A 150 -2.83 21.52 -3.22
C ALA A 150 -2.93 22.05 -1.77
N TRP A 151 -2.06 21.58 -0.87
CA TRP A 151 -2.01 22.07 0.50
C TRP A 151 -1.73 23.57 0.57
N ASN A 152 -0.71 24.05 -0.15
CA ASN A 152 -0.28 25.45 -0.10
C ASN A 152 -1.34 26.40 -0.68
N LEU A 153 -2.14 25.95 -1.66
CA LEU A 153 -3.31 26.68 -2.13
C LEU A 153 -4.35 26.88 -1.01
N ARG A 154 -4.58 25.86 -0.18
CA ARG A 154 -5.60 25.86 0.88
C ARG A 154 -5.11 26.50 2.18
N PHE A 155 -3.82 26.44 2.44
CA PHE A 155 -3.17 26.95 3.66
C PHE A 155 -1.95 27.84 3.30
N PRO A 156 -2.16 29.00 2.66
CA PRO A 156 -1.06 29.84 2.18
C PRO A 156 -0.15 30.37 3.30
N GLU A 157 -0.69 30.58 4.50
CA GLU A 157 0.05 31.04 5.69
C GLU A 157 0.74 29.91 6.46
N ASP A 158 0.40 28.65 6.16
CA ASP A 158 0.91 27.46 6.85
C ASP A 158 1.37 26.41 5.80
N PRO A 159 2.38 26.73 4.97
CA PRO A 159 2.78 25.88 3.84
C PRO A 159 3.27 24.51 4.31
N LEU A 160 3.01 23.47 3.50
CA LEU A 160 3.20 22.07 3.89
C LEU A 160 4.65 21.77 4.30
N GLN A 161 5.62 22.32 3.56
CA GLN A 161 7.05 22.09 3.81
C GLN A 161 7.54 22.61 5.18
N GLU A 162 6.77 23.47 5.84
CA GLU A 162 7.08 23.98 7.18
C GLU A 162 6.43 23.18 8.30
N GLN A 163 5.50 22.28 7.97
CA GLN A 163 4.72 21.48 8.93
C GLN A 163 5.50 20.24 9.40
N GLU A 164 4.98 19.56 10.43
CA GLU A 164 5.49 18.24 10.81
C GLU A 164 4.82 17.17 9.94
N ILE A 165 5.60 16.42 9.18
CA ILE A 165 5.09 15.43 8.23
C ILE A 165 5.42 14.02 8.73
N VAL A 166 4.40 13.18 8.82
CA VAL A 166 4.54 11.73 9.01
C VAL A 166 4.18 11.04 7.69
N LEU A 167 5.15 10.43 7.03
CA LEU A 167 4.99 9.75 5.75
C LEU A 167 5.00 8.22 5.95
N THR A 168 4.11 7.51 5.28
CA THR A 168 3.98 6.06 5.46
C THR A 168 4.82 5.25 4.47
N VAL A 169 5.31 4.10 4.92
CA VAL A 169 6.03 3.11 4.10
C VAL A 169 5.56 1.70 4.47
N PRO A 170 5.62 0.72 3.55
CA PRO A 170 5.39 -0.68 3.91
C PRO A 170 6.32 -1.11 5.03
N ALA A 171 5.83 -1.90 6.00
CA ALA A 171 6.65 -2.37 7.12
C ALA A 171 7.87 -3.18 6.67
N SER A 172 7.74 -3.79 5.51
CA SER A 172 8.75 -4.63 4.90
C SER A 172 9.77 -3.87 4.03
N PHE A 173 9.61 -2.57 3.79
CA PHE A 173 10.61 -1.77 3.09
C PHE A 173 11.98 -1.86 3.78
N ASP A 174 13.03 -1.98 2.97
CA ASP A 174 14.39 -1.86 3.47
C ASP A 174 14.87 -0.42 3.57
N GLU A 175 16.05 -0.21 4.16
CA GLU A 175 16.60 1.13 4.33
C GLU A 175 16.88 1.83 2.99
N GLY A 176 17.15 1.09 1.91
CA GLY A 176 17.31 1.67 0.58
C GLY A 176 15.98 2.25 0.09
N ALA A 177 14.91 1.46 0.11
CA ALA A 177 13.57 1.92 -0.29
C ALA A 177 13.06 3.06 0.61
N ARG A 178 13.35 3.02 1.92
CA ARG A 178 13.02 4.10 2.88
C ARG A 178 13.79 5.38 2.57
N ALA A 179 15.08 5.28 2.30
CA ALA A 179 15.91 6.43 1.90
C ALA A 179 15.41 7.06 0.59
N LEU A 180 15.08 6.24 -0.41
CA LEU A 180 14.52 6.73 -1.68
C LEU A 180 13.13 7.38 -1.49
N THR A 181 12.34 6.91 -0.53
CA THR A 181 11.06 7.55 -0.19
C THR A 181 11.27 8.94 0.42
N ILE A 182 12.30 9.10 1.27
CA ILE A 182 12.71 10.41 1.81
C ILE A 182 13.27 11.31 0.71
N GLU A 183 14.05 10.75 -0.21
CA GLU A 183 14.59 11.48 -1.36
C GLU A 183 13.47 12.02 -2.25
N ALA A 184 12.45 11.20 -2.56
CA ALA A 184 11.26 11.65 -3.28
C ALA A 184 10.56 12.82 -2.55
N GLY A 185 10.47 12.75 -1.22
CA GLY A 185 9.99 13.86 -0.40
C GLY A 185 10.86 15.12 -0.50
N SER A 186 12.18 14.96 -0.47
CA SER A 186 13.13 16.08 -0.62
C SER A 186 13.03 16.73 -1.99
N ILE A 187 12.89 15.95 -3.07
CA ILE A 187 12.64 16.46 -4.42
C ILE A 187 11.33 17.24 -4.42
N ALA A 188 10.27 16.72 -3.80
CA ALA A 188 9.01 17.45 -3.60
C ALA A 188 9.11 18.66 -2.64
N GLY A 189 10.31 19.01 -2.15
CA GLY A 189 10.56 20.12 -1.21
C GLY A 189 10.02 19.88 0.21
N LEU A 190 9.74 18.63 0.58
CA LEU A 190 9.30 18.22 1.90
C LEU A 190 10.49 17.69 2.70
N THR A 191 11.06 18.52 3.58
CA THR A 191 12.30 18.18 4.31
C THR A 191 12.09 17.71 5.75
N ARG A 192 10.86 17.87 6.30
CA ARG A 192 10.53 17.57 7.70
C ARG A 192 9.76 16.25 7.86
N ILE A 193 10.23 15.21 7.16
CA ILE A 193 9.55 13.92 7.10
C ILE A 193 10.02 12.99 8.22
N ARG A 194 9.05 12.35 8.88
CA ARG A 194 9.25 11.18 9.72
C ARG A 194 8.52 9.99 9.11
N LEU A 195 9.19 8.84 9.03
CA LEU A 195 8.54 7.63 8.52
C LEU A 195 7.78 6.88 9.62
N ILE A 196 6.64 6.31 9.25
CA ILE A 196 5.94 5.25 9.98
C ILE A 196 5.61 4.11 9.03
N GLU A 197 5.50 2.90 9.55
CA GLU A 197 5.07 1.74 8.78
C GLU A 197 3.55 1.70 8.63
N GLU A 198 3.04 1.37 7.46
CA GLU A 198 1.61 1.32 7.13
C GLU A 198 0.77 0.47 8.09
N PRO A 199 1.08 -0.82 8.38
CA PRO A 199 0.27 -1.60 9.31
C PRO A 199 0.28 -1.02 10.73
N MET A 200 1.36 -0.35 11.12
CA MET A 200 1.42 0.34 12.40
C MET A 200 0.53 1.57 12.41
N ALA A 201 0.53 2.36 11.33
CA ALA A 201 -0.36 3.49 11.18
C ALA A 201 -1.83 3.05 11.21
N ALA A 202 -2.21 2.01 10.46
CA ALA A 202 -3.56 1.45 10.51
C ALA A 202 -3.97 1.02 11.95
N CYS A 203 -3.05 0.43 12.71
CA CYS A 203 -3.30 0.11 14.11
C CYS A 203 -3.50 1.36 14.98
N TYR A 204 -2.68 2.40 14.80
CA TYR A 204 -2.87 3.68 15.49
C TYR A 204 -4.24 4.30 15.21
N ASP A 205 -4.71 4.24 13.96
CA ASP A 205 -6.03 4.73 13.59
C ASP A 205 -7.13 3.94 14.30
N TRP A 206 -7.08 2.60 14.26
CA TRP A 206 -8.04 1.75 14.97
C TRP A 206 -8.09 2.07 16.47
N LEU A 207 -6.93 2.23 17.11
CA LEU A 207 -6.84 2.61 18.53
C LEU A 207 -7.45 3.99 18.80
N SER A 208 -7.29 4.93 17.86
CA SER A 208 -7.84 6.28 17.95
C SER A 208 -9.37 6.26 17.90
N GLN A 209 -9.93 5.56 16.90
CA GLN A 209 -11.38 5.45 16.70
C GLN A 209 -12.08 4.75 17.87
N ASN A 210 -11.40 3.77 18.49
CA ASN A 210 -11.98 2.97 19.57
C ASN A 210 -11.60 3.43 20.98
N ARG A 211 -10.96 4.60 21.12
CA ARG A 211 -10.38 5.11 22.39
C ARG A 211 -11.33 5.04 23.57
N ALA A 212 -12.62 5.32 23.37
CA ALA A 212 -13.62 5.35 24.43
C ALA A 212 -13.93 3.97 25.05
N ASN A 213 -13.68 2.88 24.33
CA ASN A 213 -13.99 1.52 24.78
C ASN A 213 -12.87 0.51 24.47
N LEU A 214 -11.60 0.93 24.52
CA LEU A 214 -10.48 0.01 24.26
C LEU A 214 -10.45 -1.18 25.23
N GLY A 215 -10.78 -0.95 26.51
CA GLY A 215 -10.82 -2.01 27.52
C GLY A 215 -11.79 -3.14 27.15
N GLY A 216 -13.02 -2.81 26.75
CA GLY A 216 -13.99 -3.81 26.29
C GLY A 216 -13.61 -4.43 24.94
N MET A 217 -13.16 -3.61 23.99
CA MET A 217 -12.78 -4.08 22.64
C MET A 217 -11.56 -5.01 22.65
N LEU A 218 -10.70 -4.94 23.68
CA LEU A 218 -9.50 -5.75 23.83
C LEU A 218 -9.57 -6.72 25.01
N GLU A 219 -10.74 -6.90 25.62
CA GLU A 219 -10.90 -7.87 26.69
C GLU A 219 -10.52 -9.28 26.21
N GLY A 220 -9.57 -9.90 26.91
CA GLY A 220 -9.02 -11.21 26.59
C GLY A 220 -8.03 -11.25 25.42
N VAL A 221 -7.80 -10.12 24.73
CA VAL A 221 -6.87 -10.04 23.59
C VAL A 221 -5.45 -9.87 24.09
N ARG A 222 -4.56 -10.79 23.74
CA ARG A 222 -3.12 -10.76 24.07
C ARG A 222 -2.25 -10.66 22.83
N LEU A 223 -2.75 -11.11 21.69
CA LEU A 223 -2.05 -11.05 20.41
C LEU A 223 -2.97 -10.57 19.29
N ILE A 224 -2.54 -9.52 18.60
CA ILE A 224 -3.19 -8.97 17.40
C ILE A 224 -2.30 -9.25 16.19
N LEU A 225 -2.89 -9.76 15.10
CA LEU A 225 -2.29 -9.74 13.77
C LEU A 225 -2.83 -8.53 12.99
N VAL A 226 -1.94 -7.65 12.56
CA VAL A 226 -2.28 -6.67 11.51
C VAL A 226 -1.89 -7.28 10.17
N CYS A 227 -2.87 -7.39 9.28
CA CYS A 227 -2.72 -7.89 7.92
C CYS A 227 -3.05 -6.75 6.96
N ASP A 228 -2.02 -6.16 6.37
CA ASP A 228 -2.16 -5.06 5.41
C ASP A 228 -1.93 -5.59 3.99
N VAL A 229 -2.97 -5.61 3.17
CA VAL A 229 -2.92 -6.07 1.77
C VAL A 229 -3.36 -4.93 0.86
N GLY A 230 -2.37 -4.19 0.38
CA GLY A 230 -2.55 -3.06 -0.53
C GLY A 230 -2.62 -3.47 -2.00
N GLY A 231 -2.38 -2.50 -2.89
CA GLY A 231 -2.25 -2.76 -4.32
C GLY A 231 -0.98 -3.56 -4.65
N GLY A 232 0.17 -3.11 -4.17
CA GLY A 232 1.46 -3.71 -4.54
C GLY A 232 2.09 -4.64 -3.52
N THR A 233 1.70 -4.54 -2.25
CA THR A 233 2.39 -5.22 -1.14
C THR A 233 1.43 -5.85 -0.15
N THR A 234 1.93 -6.90 0.50
CA THR A 234 1.31 -7.52 1.67
C THR A 234 2.29 -7.44 2.84
N ASP A 235 1.85 -6.87 3.95
CA ASP A 235 2.64 -6.66 5.15
C ASP A 235 1.93 -7.25 6.37
N PHE A 236 2.65 -8.06 7.14
CA PHE A 236 2.14 -8.65 8.38
C PHE A 236 2.87 -8.11 9.59
N THR A 237 2.13 -7.81 10.66
CA THR A 237 2.69 -7.36 11.93
C THR A 237 1.99 -8.07 13.10
N LEU A 238 2.76 -8.52 14.09
CA LEU A 238 2.21 -9.00 15.36
C LEU A 238 2.38 -7.94 16.45
N ILE A 239 1.29 -7.66 17.14
CA ILE A 239 1.24 -6.73 18.28
C ILE A 239 0.80 -7.51 19.51
N LYS A 240 1.68 -7.56 20.51
CA LYS A 240 1.38 -8.06 21.84
C LYS A 240 0.60 -7.00 22.60
N VAL A 241 -0.47 -7.43 23.27
CA VAL A 241 -1.29 -6.60 24.15
C VAL A 241 -1.03 -7.04 25.59
N THR A 242 -0.65 -6.10 26.44
CA THR A 242 -0.52 -6.29 27.88
C THR A 242 -1.37 -5.26 28.61
N SER A 243 -1.55 -5.44 29.92
CA SER A 243 -2.23 -4.45 30.76
C SER A 243 -1.24 -3.95 31.81
N GLU A 244 -1.09 -2.63 31.92
CA GLU A 244 -0.29 -1.97 32.95
C GLU A 244 -1.14 -0.85 33.55
N ASP A 245 -1.27 -0.81 34.87
CA ASP A 245 -2.13 0.13 35.61
C ASP A 245 -3.59 0.18 35.12
N GLY A 246 -4.10 -0.95 34.61
CA GLY A 246 -5.45 -1.07 34.06
C GLY A 246 -5.64 -0.49 32.65
N ALA A 247 -4.57 -0.03 32.00
CA ALA A 247 -4.58 0.45 30.63
C ALA A 247 -3.88 -0.54 29.68
N PRO A 248 -4.40 -0.75 28.45
CA PRO A 248 -3.75 -1.62 27.49
C PRO A 248 -2.44 -0.98 26.99
N ARG A 249 -1.38 -1.79 26.96
CA ARG A 249 -0.10 -1.49 26.33
C ARG A 249 0.10 -2.40 25.13
N PHE A 250 0.75 -1.85 24.11
CA PHE A 250 0.92 -2.49 22.83
C PHE A 250 2.39 -2.55 22.50
N ASP A 251 2.89 -3.72 22.16
CA ASP A 251 4.27 -3.92 21.73
C ASP A 251 4.30 -4.66 20.41
N ARG A 252 4.90 -4.06 19.38
CA ARG A 252 5.15 -4.73 18.12
C ARG A 252 6.27 -5.75 18.32
N ILE A 253 5.93 -7.02 18.17
CA ILE A 253 6.85 -8.14 18.45
C ILE A 253 7.32 -8.88 17.19
N ALA A 254 6.65 -8.70 16.05
CA ALA A 254 7.09 -9.29 14.78
C ALA A 254 6.66 -8.45 13.57
N VAL A 255 7.47 -8.53 12.52
CA VAL A 255 7.25 -7.93 11.19
C VAL A 255 7.55 -8.97 10.12
N GLY A 256 6.67 -9.08 9.12
CA GLY A 256 6.78 -10.00 7.99
C GLY A 256 7.91 -9.66 7.01
N ASP A 257 8.09 -10.52 6.02
CA ASP A 257 8.96 -10.21 4.88
C ASP A 257 8.27 -9.24 3.91
N HIS A 258 9.04 -8.68 2.97
CA HIS A 258 8.49 -7.93 1.85
C HIS A 258 7.86 -8.86 0.84
N LEU A 259 6.53 -8.86 0.79
CA LEU A 259 5.76 -9.59 -0.18
C LEU A 259 5.26 -8.62 -1.24
N MET A 260 5.81 -8.70 -2.45
CA MET A 260 5.22 -8.06 -3.63
C MET A 260 4.03 -8.91 -4.09
N LEU A 261 2.95 -8.76 -3.32
CA LEU A 261 1.71 -9.49 -3.43
C LEU A 261 0.57 -8.56 -3.02
N GLY A 262 -0.42 -8.36 -3.87
CA GLY A 262 -1.56 -7.52 -3.55
C GLY A 262 -2.59 -7.46 -4.67
N GLY A 263 -3.35 -6.37 -4.70
CA GLY A 263 -4.34 -6.09 -5.74
C GLY A 263 -3.78 -6.13 -7.16
N ASP A 264 -2.54 -5.66 -7.38
CA ASP A 264 -1.87 -5.63 -8.69
C ASP A 264 -1.70 -7.05 -9.25
N ASN A 265 -1.41 -8.04 -8.41
CA ASN A 265 -1.29 -9.45 -8.80
C ASN A 265 -2.65 -10.05 -9.17
N MET A 266 -3.71 -9.66 -8.44
CA MET A 266 -5.09 -10.07 -8.73
C MET A 266 -5.54 -9.51 -10.09
N ASP A 267 -5.24 -8.23 -10.34
CA ASP A 267 -5.56 -7.55 -11.60
C ASP A 267 -4.85 -8.20 -12.77
N LEU A 268 -3.58 -8.56 -12.58
CA LEU A 268 -2.77 -9.26 -13.58
C LEU A 268 -3.26 -10.68 -13.86
N ALA A 269 -3.67 -11.44 -12.84
CA ALA A 269 -4.25 -12.77 -13.02
C ALA A 269 -5.54 -12.71 -13.87
N LEU A 270 -6.40 -11.72 -13.61
CA LEU A 270 -7.61 -11.47 -14.40
C LEU A 270 -7.28 -10.97 -15.82
N ALA A 271 -6.22 -10.19 -15.97
CA ALA A 271 -5.74 -9.72 -17.27
C ALA A 271 -5.25 -10.87 -18.13
N HIS A 272 -4.52 -11.85 -17.59
CA HIS A 272 -4.10 -13.03 -18.36
C HIS A 272 -5.26 -13.92 -18.79
N LEU A 273 -6.27 -14.11 -17.93
CA LEU A 273 -7.50 -14.79 -18.32
C LEU A 273 -8.17 -14.07 -19.50
N SER A 274 -8.27 -12.74 -19.40
CA SER A 274 -8.90 -11.90 -20.43
C SER A 274 -8.08 -11.85 -21.72
N GLU A 275 -6.75 -11.82 -21.62
CA GLU A 275 -5.82 -11.86 -22.75
C GLU A 275 -5.98 -13.14 -23.55
N GLY A 276 -6.10 -14.31 -22.89
CA GLY A 276 -6.34 -15.58 -23.57
C GLY A 276 -7.64 -15.59 -24.39
N ARG A 277 -8.67 -14.88 -23.93
CA ARG A 277 -9.95 -14.71 -24.66
C ARG A 277 -9.84 -13.70 -25.80
N ILE A 278 -9.06 -12.63 -25.61
CA ILE A 278 -8.86 -11.59 -26.63
C ILE A 278 -7.92 -12.06 -27.76
N MET A 279 -6.96 -12.93 -27.44
CA MET A 279 -5.94 -13.46 -28.32
C MET A 279 -6.24 -14.90 -28.80
N SER A 280 -7.52 -15.30 -28.91
CA SER A 280 -7.91 -16.70 -29.19
C SER A 280 -7.33 -17.31 -30.48
N SER A 281 -6.77 -16.51 -31.38
CA SER A 281 -6.03 -16.93 -32.60
C SER A 281 -4.51 -17.10 -32.40
N GLY A 282 -4.01 -17.00 -31.16
CA GLY A 282 -2.60 -17.09 -30.80
C GLY A 282 -1.89 -15.73 -30.68
N GLY A 283 -0.88 -15.66 -29.83
CA GLY A 283 -0.07 -14.45 -29.57
C GLY A 283 -0.24 -13.89 -28.16
N LYS A 284 0.53 -12.84 -27.85
CA LYS A 284 0.45 -12.07 -26.61
C LYS A 284 0.24 -10.59 -26.91
N LEU A 285 -0.38 -9.87 -26.00
CA LEU A 285 -0.43 -8.41 -26.04
C LEU A 285 0.97 -7.85 -25.83
N GLY A 286 1.26 -6.72 -26.48
CA GLY A 286 2.43 -5.92 -26.11
C GLY A 286 2.26 -5.32 -24.71
N ALA A 287 3.36 -5.00 -24.03
CA ALA A 287 3.36 -4.49 -22.67
C ALA A 287 2.40 -3.30 -22.45
N ALA A 288 2.35 -2.37 -23.41
CA ALA A 288 1.45 -1.22 -23.37
C ALA A 288 -0.04 -1.61 -23.35
N SER A 289 -0.46 -2.56 -24.19
CA SER A 289 -1.83 -3.05 -24.23
C SER A 289 -2.18 -3.97 -23.06
N LEU A 290 -1.21 -4.74 -22.56
CA LEU A 290 -1.41 -5.53 -21.35
C LEU A 290 -1.58 -4.63 -20.12
N SER A 291 -0.79 -3.55 -20.01
CA SER A 291 -0.94 -2.55 -18.94
C SER A 291 -2.34 -1.91 -18.96
N GLN A 292 -2.86 -1.59 -20.15
CA GLN A 292 -4.24 -1.14 -20.31
C GLN A 292 -5.24 -2.19 -19.82
N LEU A 293 -5.08 -3.45 -20.23
CA LEU A 293 -5.95 -4.55 -19.81
C LEU A 293 -5.94 -4.75 -18.29
N VAL A 294 -4.78 -4.62 -17.63
CA VAL A 294 -4.66 -4.67 -16.17
C VAL A 294 -5.52 -3.60 -15.50
N GLN A 295 -5.51 -2.35 -15.99
CA GLN A 295 -6.37 -1.28 -15.43
C GLN A 295 -7.87 -1.56 -15.64
N GLN A 296 -8.24 -2.12 -16.79
CA GLN A 296 -9.62 -2.52 -17.07
C GLN A 296 -10.06 -3.68 -16.15
N CYS A 297 -9.19 -4.67 -15.95
CA CYS A 297 -9.42 -5.78 -15.02
C CYS A 297 -9.51 -5.32 -13.57
N ARG A 298 -8.73 -4.31 -13.16
CA ARG A 298 -8.88 -3.69 -11.84
C ARG A 298 -10.27 -3.10 -11.63
N SER A 299 -10.74 -2.31 -12.60
CA SER A 299 -12.07 -1.71 -12.55
C SER A 299 -13.19 -2.77 -12.58
N ALA A 300 -12.99 -3.88 -13.30
CA ALA A 300 -13.91 -5.02 -13.28
C ALA A 300 -13.88 -5.76 -11.92
N LYS A 301 -12.69 -6.02 -11.36
CA LYS A 301 -12.51 -6.65 -10.03
C LYS A 301 -13.24 -5.87 -8.94
N GLU A 302 -12.99 -4.57 -8.85
CA GLU A 302 -13.58 -3.72 -7.81
C GLU A 302 -15.12 -3.73 -7.91
N ARG A 303 -15.69 -3.68 -9.14
CA ARG A 303 -17.14 -3.79 -9.36
C ARG A 303 -17.70 -5.18 -9.04
N LEU A 304 -17.00 -6.25 -9.41
CA LEU A 304 -17.48 -7.64 -9.24
C LEU A 304 -17.33 -8.17 -7.80
N LEU A 305 -16.53 -7.50 -6.97
CA LEU A 305 -16.40 -7.78 -5.53
C LEU A 305 -17.27 -6.88 -4.65
N ALA A 306 -17.97 -5.90 -5.22
CA ALA A 306 -18.86 -5.01 -4.48
C ALA A 306 -20.09 -5.76 -3.91
N PRO A 307 -20.73 -5.25 -2.84
CA PRO A 307 -21.94 -5.86 -2.28
C PRO A 307 -23.08 -6.02 -3.30
N ASP A 308 -23.27 -5.04 -4.16
CA ASP A 308 -24.25 -4.95 -5.25
C ASP A 308 -23.67 -5.34 -6.62
N ALA A 309 -22.62 -6.17 -6.61
CA ALA A 309 -21.89 -6.55 -7.81
C ALA A 309 -22.79 -7.19 -8.89
N PRO A 310 -22.61 -6.80 -10.17
CA PRO A 310 -23.28 -7.46 -11.29
C PRO A 310 -22.78 -8.90 -11.48
N GLU A 311 -23.48 -9.68 -12.30
CA GLU A 311 -23.03 -11.05 -12.65
C GLU A 311 -21.78 -11.04 -13.53
N LYS A 312 -21.59 -9.98 -14.33
CA LYS A 312 -20.49 -9.85 -15.29
C LYS A 312 -20.04 -8.41 -15.44
N ALA A 313 -18.80 -8.21 -15.87
CA ALA A 313 -18.25 -6.92 -16.27
C ALA A 313 -17.40 -7.06 -17.54
N SER A 314 -17.59 -6.14 -18.48
CA SER A 314 -16.77 -6.08 -19.70
C SER A 314 -15.41 -5.44 -19.42
N VAL A 315 -14.38 -5.94 -20.11
CA VAL A 315 -13.03 -5.36 -20.18
C VAL A 315 -12.64 -5.19 -21.65
N THR A 316 -12.09 -4.03 -22.00
CA THR A 316 -11.81 -3.66 -23.39
C THR A 316 -10.38 -3.18 -23.54
N VAL A 317 -9.66 -3.72 -24.53
CA VAL A 317 -8.33 -3.25 -24.94
C VAL A 317 -8.46 -2.55 -26.28
N VAL A 318 -7.96 -1.32 -26.37
CA VAL A 318 -7.97 -0.55 -27.61
C VAL A 318 -6.62 -0.75 -28.31
N GLY A 319 -6.64 -0.98 -29.63
CA GLY A 319 -5.41 -1.12 -30.42
C GLY A 319 -4.57 0.18 -30.42
N ALA A 320 -3.25 0.04 -30.44
CA ALA A 320 -2.33 1.18 -30.55
C ALA A 320 -2.28 1.73 -31.99
N GLY A 321 -2.31 3.07 -32.15
CA GLY A 321 -2.07 3.76 -33.43
C GLY A 321 -3.14 4.79 -33.83
N SER A 322 -2.87 5.56 -34.90
CA SER A 322 -3.71 6.66 -35.41
C SER A 322 -5.05 6.24 -36.03
N LYS A 323 -5.36 4.94 -36.04
CA LYS A 323 -6.68 4.38 -36.39
C LYS A 323 -7.38 3.86 -35.15
N LEU A 324 -7.83 4.78 -34.30
CA LEU A 324 -8.62 4.53 -33.08
C LEU A 324 -9.98 3.85 -33.38
N ILE A 325 -10.42 3.85 -34.63
CA ILE A 325 -11.73 3.35 -35.06
C ILE A 325 -11.53 1.98 -35.74
N GLY A 326 -11.57 0.88 -34.97
CA GLY A 326 -11.70 -0.48 -35.53
C GLY A 326 -10.89 -1.60 -34.87
N GLY A 327 -10.03 -1.32 -33.88
CA GLY A 327 -9.14 -2.32 -33.25
C GLY A 327 -9.48 -2.70 -31.80
N ALA A 328 -10.61 -2.22 -31.25
CA ALA A 328 -11.00 -2.52 -29.88
C ALA A 328 -11.42 -3.98 -29.74
N ARG A 329 -10.89 -4.66 -28.74
CA ARG A 329 -11.22 -6.05 -28.41
C ARG A 329 -11.78 -6.10 -27.01
N THR A 330 -12.96 -6.70 -26.88
CA THR A 330 -13.70 -6.78 -25.61
C THR A 330 -13.91 -8.23 -25.23
N THR A 331 -13.80 -8.51 -23.94
CA THR A 331 -14.26 -9.77 -23.34
C THR A 331 -15.00 -9.47 -22.04
N GLU A 332 -15.68 -10.46 -21.49
CA GLU A 332 -16.39 -10.35 -20.21
C GLU A 332 -15.69 -11.19 -19.15
N LEU A 333 -15.68 -10.70 -17.92
CA LEU A 333 -15.35 -11.46 -16.70
C LEU A 333 -16.64 -11.70 -15.93
N SER A 334 -16.90 -12.96 -15.55
CA SER A 334 -18.02 -13.25 -14.66
C SER A 334 -17.62 -13.11 -13.19
N ARG A 335 -18.60 -12.84 -12.32
CA ARG A 335 -18.40 -12.81 -10.87
C ARG A 335 -17.89 -14.16 -10.35
N GLU A 336 -18.41 -15.25 -10.87
CA GLU A 336 -17.97 -16.62 -10.51
C GLU A 336 -16.48 -16.83 -10.83
N GLU A 337 -16.03 -16.42 -12.02
CA GLU A 337 -14.62 -16.52 -12.43
C GLU A 337 -13.71 -15.68 -11.53
N VAL A 338 -14.13 -14.45 -11.21
CA VAL A 338 -13.41 -13.58 -10.29
C VAL A 338 -13.33 -14.20 -8.89
N LEU A 339 -14.41 -14.78 -8.37
CA LEU A 339 -14.40 -15.45 -7.08
C LEU A 339 -13.49 -16.69 -7.10
N GLN A 340 -13.54 -17.48 -8.16
CA GLN A 340 -12.69 -18.66 -8.30
C GLN A 340 -11.20 -18.29 -8.31
N ILE A 341 -10.81 -17.26 -9.07
CA ILE A 341 -9.40 -16.84 -9.15
C ILE A 341 -8.97 -16.16 -7.85
N LEU A 342 -9.76 -15.21 -7.33
CA LEU A 342 -9.34 -14.36 -6.22
C LEU A 342 -9.53 -15.03 -4.86
N VAL A 343 -10.67 -15.68 -4.63
CA VAL A 343 -10.93 -16.34 -3.35
C VAL A 343 -10.15 -17.65 -3.28
N GLU A 344 -10.33 -18.56 -4.25
CA GLU A 344 -9.67 -19.87 -4.18
C GLU A 344 -8.18 -19.82 -4.58
N GLY A 345 -7.75 -18.84 -5.38
CA GLY A 345 -6.34 -18.69 -5.77
C GLY A 345 -5.50 -17.88 -4.80
N PHE A 346 -5.97 -16.71 -4.35
CA PHE A 346 -5.21 -15.81 -3.47
C PHE A 346 -5.53 -16.03 -1.98
N TYR A 347 -6.70 -16.58 -1.64
CA TYR A 347 -7.09 -16.91 -0.27
C TYR A 347 -7.59 -18.36 -0.12
N PRO A 348 -6.84 -19.36 -0.62
CA PRO A 348 -7.23 -20.75 -0.48
C PRO A 348 -7.37 -21.13 0.99
N ARG A 349 -8.25 -22.08 1.28
CA ARG A 349 -8.25 -22.79 2.55
C ARG A 349 -7.00 -23.65 2.61
N VAL A 350 -6.18 -23.43 3.62
CA VAL A 350 -4.89 -24.11 3.80
C VAL A 350 -4.74 -24.53 5.25
N GLU A 351 -3.95 -25.58 5.47
CA GLU A 351 -3.56 -26.02 6.80
C GLU A 351 -2.44 -25.13 7.37
N PRO A 352 -2.34 -25.02 8.71
CA PRO A 352 -1.43 -24.07 9.36
C PRO A 352 0.06 -24.35 9.11
N GLU A 353 0.42 -25.58 8.69
CA GLU A 353 1.79 -25.97 8.34
C GLU A 353 2.12 -25.73 6.85
N GLU A 354 1.14 -25.40 6.01
CA GLU A 354 1.36 -25.15 4.60
C GLU A 354 2.21 -23.91 4.38
N LYS A 355 3.26 -24.07 3.55
CA LYS A 355 4.21 -23.00 3.24
C LYS A 355 4.04 -22.51 1.81
N PRO A 356 4.39 -21.23 1.53
CA PRO A 356 4.45 -20.71 0.18
C PRO A 356 5.27 -21.61 -0.73
N GLN A 357 4.69 -21.96 -1.87
CA GLN A 357 5.27 -22.89 -2.83
C GLN A 357 6.15 -22.15 -3.85
N ARG A 358 7.24 -22.80 -4.28
CA ARG A 358 8.01 -22.32 -5.44
C ARG A 358 7.34 -22.83 -6.71
N ILE A 359 6.32 -22.12 -7.19
CA ILE A 359 5.68 -22.43 -8.46
C ILE A 359 6.63 -22.04 -9.60
N ARG A 360 6.94 -22.98 -10.50
CA ARG A 360 7.64 -22.67 -11.76
C ARG A 360 6.67 -21.88 -12.64
N GLY A 361 7.04 -20.67 -13.02
CA GLY A 361 6.18 -19.78 -13.83
C GLY A 361 5.20 -18.95 -13.01
N GLY A 362 5.55 -18.57 -11.78
CA GLY A 362 4.84 -17.51 -11.05
C GLY A 362 4.65 -16.27 -11.93
N ILE A 363 3.64 -15.46 -11.63
CA ILE A 363 3.29 -14.26 -12.40
C ILE A 363 4.51 -13.33 -12.41
N VAL A 364 5.28 -13.32 -13.50
CA VAL A 364 6.45 -12.45 -13.70
C VAL A 364 6.15 -11.62 -14.94
N GLU A 365 5.43 -10.52 -14.72
CA GLU A 365 5.11 -9.56 -15.77
C GLU A 365 5.47 -8.16 -15.27
N PHE A 366 5.87 -7.27 -16.18
CA PHE A 366 6.28 -5.89 -15.88
C PHE A 366 7.55 -5.72 -15.03
N GLY A 367 8.42 -6.73 -14.93
CA GLY A 367 9.75 -6.58 -14.32
C GLY A 367 9.76 -6.46 -12.78
N LEU A 368 8.60 -6.41 -12.11
CA LEU A 368 8.52 -6.46 -10.65
C LEU A 368 8.72 -7.90 -10.14
N PRO A 369 9.48 -8.11 -9.06
CA PRO A 369 9.76 -9.44 -8.51
C PRO A 369 8.61 -9.92 -7.62
N TYR A 370 7.45 -10.19 -8.22
CA TYR A 370 6.30 -10.75 -7.51
C TYR A 370 6.63 -12.10 -6.86
N VAL A 371 5.96 -12.38 -5.73
CA VAL A 371 6.10 -13.67 -5.06
C VAL A 371 5.58 -14.80 -5.94
N ALA A 372 6.26 -15.94 -5.92
CA ALA A 372 5.90 -17.09 -6.76
C ALA A 372 4.55 -17.72 -6.37
N ASP A 373 4.20 -17.69 -5.08
CA ASP A 373 2.93 -18.20 -4.56
C ASP A 373 1.98 -17.02 -4.27
N PRO A 374 0.86 -16.89 -4.99
CA PRO A 374 -0.09 -15.81 -4.77
C PRO A 374 -0.98 -16.01 -3.53
N ALA A 375 -0.94 -17.18 -2.87
CA ALA A 375 -1.80 -17.48 -1.73
C ALA A 375 -1.39 -16.71 -0.46
N VAL A 376 -2.06 -15.58 -0.20
CA VAL A 376 -1.88 -14.76 1.02
C VAL A 376 -2.01 -15.63 2.27
N THR A 377 -2.96 -16.57 2.29
CA THR A 377 -3.19 -17.47 3.44
C THR A 377 -1.99 -18.34 3.77
N ARG A 378 -1.24 -18.85 2.78
CA ARG A 378 0.02 -19.58 3.02
C ARG A 378 1.12 -18.68 3.56
N HIS A 379 1.18 -17.43 3.12
CA HIS A 379 2.13 -16.46 3.67
C HIS A 379 1.80 -16.10 5.13
N VAL A 380 0.52 -16.00 5.49
CA VAL A 380 0.09 -15.83 6.88
C VAL A 380 0.50 -17.06 7.73
N ALA A 381 0.25 -18.28 7.24
CA ALA A 381 0.67 -19.51 7.92
C ALA A 381 2.19 -19.54 8.16
N ALA A 382 2.99 -19.25 7.12
CA ALA A 382 4.43 -19.19 7.22
C ALA A 382 4.93 -18.08 8.16
N PHE A 383 4.24 -16.93 8.20
CA PHE A 383 4.56 -15.84 9.12
C PHE A 383 4.34 -16.24 10.58
N LEU A 384 3.16 -16.78 10.92
CA LEU A 384 2.86 -17.26 12.27
C LEU A 384 3.78 -18.41 12.68
N GLY A 385 4.07 -19.35 11.77
CA GLY A 385 5.02 -20.44 12.00
C GLY A 385 6.43 -19.95 12.29
N ARG A 386 6.90 -18.91 11.59
CA ARG A 386 8.23 -18.31 11.81
C ARG A 386 8.36 -17.64 13.17
N TYR A 387 7.34 -16.92 13.60
CA TYR A 387 7.33 -16.21 14.89
C TYR A 387 6.68 -17.02 16.02
N ARG A 388 6.56 -18.34 15.83
CA ARG A 388 5.85 -19.24 16.74
C ARG A 388 6.23 -19.03 18.20
N LYS A 389 7.54 -19.00 18.50
CA LYS A 389 8.03 -18.87 19.88
C LYS A 389 7.53 -17.58 20.55
N ILE A 390 7.72 -16.44 19.89
CA ILE A 390 7.36 -15.12 20.42
C ILE A 390 5.84 -14.97 20.49
N ALA A 391 5.11 -15.49 19.50
CA ALA A 391 3.65 -15.50 19.51
C ALA A 391 3.08 -16.36 20.66
N CYS A 392 3.63 -17.56 20.90
CA CYS A 392 3.26 -18.39 22.06
C CYS A 392 3.56 -17.68 23.40
N GLU A 393 4.70 -17.00 23.51
CA GLU A 393 5.04 -16.22 24.72
C GLU A 393 4.07 -15.06 24.94
N ALA A 394 3.64 -14.37 23.87
CA ALA A 394 2.64 -13.31 23.94
C ALA A 394 1.25 -13.84 24.34
N LEU A 395 0.85 -14.98 23.77
CA LEU A 395 -0.38 -15.70 24.13
C LEU A 395 -0.31 -16.38 25.51
N GLY A 396 0.84 -16.38 26.20
CA GLY A 396 0.98 -16.96 27.53
C GLY A 396 1.12 -18.48 27.58
N ALA A 397 1.68 -18.97 28.69
CA ALA A 397 2.02 -20.37 28.88
C ALA A 397 0.78 -21.28 28.80
N GLY A 398 0.87 -22.37 28.04
CA GLY A 398 -0.20 -23.36 27.91
C GLY A 398 -1.37 -22.94 27.01
N ALA A 399 -1.39 -21.72 26.48
CA ALA A 399 -2.46 -21.26 25.58
C ALA A 399 -2.45 -21.96 24.21
N VAL A 400 -1.28 -22.40 23.76
CA VAL A 400 -1.09 -23.08 22.48
C VAL A 400 -0.60 -24.50 22.74
N ALA A 401 -1.33 -25.49 22.24
CA ALA A 401 -0.94 -26.89 22.36
C ALA A 401 0.42 -27.15 21.69
N ALA A 402 1.17 -28.13 22.20
CA ALA A 402 2.42 -28.55 21.57
C ALA A 402 2.16 -28.94 20.11
N GLY A 403 2.92 -28.34 19.18
CA GLY A 403 2.74 -28.55 17.73
C GLY A 403 1.72 -27.62 17.05
N ALA A 404 0.72 -27.06 17.75
CA ALA A 404 -0.30 -26.19 17.14
C ALA A 404 0.21 -24.78 16.76
N VAL A 405 -0.33 -24.15 15.72
CA VAL A 405 0.03 -22.78 15.34
C VAL A 405 -0.55 -21.75 16.33
N PRO A 406 0.23 -20.72 16.72
CA PRO A 406 -0.25 -19.66 17.61
C PRO A 406 -1.15 -18.69 16.83
N VAL A 407 -2.44 -19.03 16.74
CA VAL A 407 -3.45 -18.17 16.14
C VAL A 407 -3.65 -16.92 17.02
N PRO A 408 -3.61 -15.70 16.46
CA PRO A 408 -3.89 -14.46 17.18
C PRO A 408 -5.30 -14.42 17.77
N ASP A 409 -5.48 -13.76 18.91
CA ASP A 409 -6.81 -13.55 19.52
C ASP A 409 -7.66 -12.59 18.68
N ALA A 410 -7.01 -11.66 17.99
CA ALA A 410 -7.64 -10.66 17.14
C ALA A 410 -6.86 -10.39 15.85
N VAL A 411 -7.58 -9.93 14.82
CA VAL A 411 -7.02 -9.54 13.52
C VAL A 411 -7.51 -8.15 13.11
N LEU A 412 -6.60 -7.29 12.67
CA LEU A 412 -6.89 -6.02 12.02
C LEU A 412 -6.55 -6.16 10.54
N LEU A 413 -7.56 -6.02 9.67
CA LEU A 413 -7.40 -6.07 8.22
C LEU A 413 -7.29 -4.65 7.67
N ASN A 414 -6.27 -4.39 6.84
CA ASN A 414 -6.04 -3.09 6.21
C ASN A 414 -5.64 -3.23 4.73
N GLY A 415 -5.78 -2.14 3.97
CA GLY A 415 -5.46 -2.10 2.55
C GLY A 415 -6.68 -2.37 1.66
N GLY A 416 -6.63 -1.85 0.43
CA GLY A 416 -7.77 -1.79 -0.49
C GLY A 416 -8.36 -3.15 -0.87
N VAL A 417 -7.61 -4.25 -0.72
CA VAL A 417 -8.11 -5.61 -0.98
C VAL A 417 -9.21 -6.00 0.01
N PHE A 418 -9.11 -5.57 1.27
CA PHE A 418 -10.10 -5.90 2.30
C PHE A 418 -11.34 -4.99 2.31
N LYS A 419 -11.47 -4.08 1.33
CA LYS A 419 -12.79 -3.50 0.99
C LYS A 419 -13.78 -4.59 0.57
N SER A 420 -13.28 -5.68 0.02
CA SER A 420 -14.07 -6.88 -0.24
C SER A 420 -14.32 -7.62 1.06
N ARG A 421 -15.59 -7.61 1.50
CA ARG A 421 -16.04 -8.41 2.63
C ARG A 421 -15.81 -9.91 2.41
N ILE A 422 -15.92 -10.38 1.17
CA ILE A 422 -15.71 -11.79 0.80
C ILE A 422 -14.27 -12.24 1.12
N LEU A 423 -13.27 -11.41 0.78
CA LEU A 423 -11.86 -11.72 1.04
C LEU A 423 -11.53 -11.61 2.54
N SER A 424 -12.13 -10.62 3.21
CA SER A 424 -12.01 -10.46 4.67
C SER A 424 -12.58 -11.66 5.43
N GLU A 425 -13.78 -12.11 5.08
CA GLU A 425 -14.43 -13.29 5.65
C GLU A 425 -13.63 -14.56 5.37
N ARG A 426 -13.11 -14.75 4.14
CA ARG A 426 -12.29 -15.91 3.81
C ARG A 426 -11.01 -15.99 4.65
N LEU A 427 -10.29 -14.89 4.85
CA LEU A 427 -9.09 -14.90 5.69
C LEU A 427 -9.44 -15.22 7.16
N LEU A 428 -10.56 -14.67 7.65
CA LEU A 428 -11.04 -14.95 9.00
C LEU A 428 -11.43 -16.42 9.18
N GLU A 429 -12.14 -17.01 8.20
CA GLU A 429 -12.47 -18.45 8.18
C GLU A 429 -11.21 -19.32 8.30
N VAL A 430 -10.17 -19.00 7.54
CA VAL A 430 -8.89 -19.75 7.57
C VAL A 430 -8.22 -19.66 8.94
N LEU A 431 -8.14 -18.46 9.53
CA LEU A 431 -7.56 -18.29 10.87
C LEU A 431 -8.38 -19.02 11.95
N GLN A 432 -9.71 -18.99 11.85
CA GLN A 432 -10.61 -19.68 12.76
C GLN A 432 -10.49 -21.21 12.64
N HIS A 433 -10.27 -21.74 11.44
CA HIS A 433 -10.01 -23.17 11.21
C HIS A 433 -8.74 -23.65 11.91
N TRP A 434 -7.71 -22.80 12.00
CA TRP A 434 -6.46 -23.14 12.70
C TRP A 434 -6.59 -23.08 14.23
N GLY A 435 -7.59 -22.38 14.76
CA GLY A 435 -7.79 -22.09 16.18
C GLY A 435 -9.00 -22.79 16.80
N LYS A 436 -9.14 -22.71 18.13
CA LYS A 436 -10.32 -23.24 18.86
C LYS A 436 -11.37 -22.18 19.21
N CYS A 437 -11.02 -20.90 19.12
CA CYS A 437 -11.86 -19.77 19.51
C CYS A 437 -12.13 -18.87 18.31
N PRO A 438 -13.21 -18.07 18.33
CA PRO A 438 -13.42 -17.06 17.31
C PRO A 438 -12.29 -16.03 17.37
N VAL A 439 -11.57 -15.87 16.27
CA VAL A 439 -10.62 -14.77 16.08
C VAL A 439 -11.45 -13.48 15.97
N ARG A 440 -11.16 -12.49 16.82
CA ARG A 440 -11.90 -11.23 16.85
C ARG A 440 -11.45 -10.34 15.68
N LEU A 441 -12.38 -9.97 14.79
CA LEU A 441 -12.11 -8.95 13.78
C LEU A 441 -12.14 -7.55 14.44
N LEU A 442 -11.04 -6.83 14.32
CA LEU A 442 -10.94 -5.43 14.69
C LEU A 442 -11.39 -4.60 13.47
N ASN A 443 -12.62 -4.09 13.51
CA ASN A 443 -13.24 -3.44 12.36
C ASN A 443 -12.44 -2.21 11.89
N ASN A 444 -12.22 -2.15 10.58
CA ASN A 444 -11.64 -1.02 9.87
C ASN A 444 -12.57 -0.68 8.71
N ASP A 445 -13.47 0.26 8.93
CA ASP A 445 -14.54 0.57 7.97
C ASP A 445 -14.02 1.31 6.73
N ASN A 446 -12.86 1.96 6.84
CA ASN A 446 -12.27 2.79 5.78
C ASN A 446 -10.77 2.48 5.61
N PRO A 447 -10.40 1.29 5.10
CA PRO A 447 -9.00 0.89 4.99
C PRO A 447 -8.17 1.80 4.07
N ASP A 448 -8.79 2.48 3.11
CA ASP A 448 -8.12 3.45 2.23
C ASP A 448 -7.68 4.73 2.98
N LEU A 449 -8.30 5.04 4.13
CA LEU A 449 -8.09 6.28 4.87
C LEU A 449 -7.31 6.06 6.18
N ALA A 450 -7.39 4.84 6.73
CA ALA A 450 -6.87 4.49 8.04
C ALA A 450 -5.37 4.79 8.19
N VAL A 451 -4.58 4.58 7.15
CA VAL A 451 -3.12 4.76 7.21
C VAL A 451 -2.74 6.23 7.39
N ALA A 452 -3.34 7.16 6.65
CA ALA A 452 -3.06 8.59 6.79
C ALA A 452 -3.53 9.13 8.15
N GLN A 453 -4.72 8.72 8.60
CA GLN A 453 -5.28 9.07 9.92
C GLN A 453 -4.41 8.51 11.07
N GLY A 454 -3.91 7.30 10.87
CA GLY A 454 -3.00 6.61 11.76
C GLY A 454 -1.66 7.31 11.89
N ALA A 455 -1.12 7.83 10.78
CA ALA A 455 0.11 8.61 10.75
C ALA A 455 -0.02 9.91 11.58
N VAL A 456 -1.17 10.59 11.50
CA VAL A 456 -1.48 11.74 12.38
C VAL A 456 -1.54 11.28 13.85
N THR A 457 -2.27 10.19 14.13
CA THR A 457 -2.40 9.67 15.51
C THR A 457 -1.04 9.29 16.10
N TYR A 458 -0.16 8.68 15.31
CA TYR A 458 1.22 8.40 15.70
C TYR A 458 1.98 9.67 16.05
N GLY A 459 1.94 10.70 15.19
CA GLY A 459 2.63 11.96 15.48
C GLY A 459 2.09 12.63 16.75
N LEU A 460 0.78 12.64 16.98
CA LEU A 460 0.17 13.16 18.22
C LEU A 460 0.65 12.39 19.46
N SER A 461 0.82 11.06 19.36
CA SER A 461 1.35 10.25 20.46
C SER A 461 2.77 10.66 20.86
N ARG A 462 3.56 11.17 19.92
CA ARG A 462 4.91 11.67 20.17
C ARG A 462 4.91 13.02 20.86
N HIS A 463 3.88 13.83 20.63
CA HIS A 463 3.60 15.06 21.40
C HIS A 463 2.99 14.80 22.79
N GLY A 464 3.02 13.54 23.26
CA GLY A 464 2.53 13.16 24.60
C GLY A 464 1.02 12.90 24.66
N SER A 465 0.33 12.91 23.51
CA SER A 465 -1.11 12.73 23.41
C SER A 465 -1.43 11.43 22.70
N GLY A 466 -1.49 10.31 23.43
CA GLY A 466 -1.49 9.03 22.73
C GLY A 466 -1.45 7.82 23.63
N ILE A 467 -2.03 6.74 23.12
CA ILE A 467 -1.44 5.42 23.38
C ILE A 467 -0.22 5.35 22.47
N ARG A 468 0.86 4.76 22.97
CA ARG A 468 2.04 4.44 22.18
C ARG A 468 2.11 2.94 21.99
N ILE A 469 2.48 2.54 20.79
CA ILE A 469 2.87 1.17 20.51
C ILE A 469 4.39 1.11 20.65
N GLY A 470 4.88 0.35 21.62
CA GLY A 470 6.28 0.01 21.75
C GLY A 470 6.74 -0.66 20.47
N ALA A 471 7.77 -0.12 19.85
CA ALA A 471 8.33 -0.66 18.62
C ALA A 471 9.84 -0.64 18.76
N GLY A 472 10.41 -1.78 19.17
CA GLY A 472 11.85 -2.01 19.00
C GLY A 472 12.19 -2.17 17.52
N SER A 473 13.47 -2.22 17.18
CA SER A 473 13.91 -2.29 15.78
C SER A 473 13.27 -3.47 15.00
N ALA A 474 12.77 -3.22 13.79
CA ALA A 474 12.20 -4.29 12.94
C ALA A 474 13.27 -5.30 12.47
N ARG A 475 14.54 -4.90 12.48
CA ARG A 475 15.69 -5.64 11.97
C ARG A 475 16.88 -5.53 12.91
N SER A 476 17.80 -6.48 12.82
CA SER A 476 19.10 -6.34 13.47
C SER A 476 20.06 -5.63 12.53
N TYR A 477 20.76 -4.62 13.02
CA TYR A 477 21.81 -3.93 12.28
C TYR A 477 23.17 -4.41 12.74
N PHE A 478 24.02 -4.79 11.79
CA PHE A 478 25.38 -5.25 12.06
C PHE A 478 26.37 -4.37 11.31
N LEU A 479 27.44 -3.97 11.99
CA LEU A 479 28.63 -3.43 11.34
C LEU A 479 29.54 -4.60 10.98
N VAL A 480 29.85 -4.73 9.68
CA VAL A 480 30.85 -5.69 9.22
C VAL A 480 32.22 -5.13 9.56
N VAL A 481 33.00 -5.89 10.33
CA VAL A 481 34.37 -5.55 10.69
C VAL A 481 35.28 -6.44 9.84
N ASP A 482 36.14 -5.82 9.04
CA ASP A 482 37.18 -6.54 8.32
C ASP A 482 38.16 -7.13 9.33
N ALA A 483 38.51 -8.40 9.12
CA ALA A 483 39.48 -9.07 9.97
C ALA A 483 40.87 -8.94 9.34
N GLU A 484 41.87 -8.56 10.14
CA GLU A 484 43.27 -8.59 9.69
C GLU A 484 43.73 -10.04 9.48
N GLY A 485 44.60 -10.26 8.48
CA GLY A 485 45.31 -11.53 8.32
C GLY A 485 44.51 -12.72 7.77
N GLY A 486 43.52 -12.49 6.90
CA GLY A 486 42.81 -13.57 6.20
C GLY A 486 41.78 -14.32 7.05
N GLN A 487 41.42 -13.79 8.22
CA GLN A 487 40.31 -14.31 9.02
C GLN A 487 38.95 -14.02 8.36
N PRO A 488 37.93 -14.86 8.62
CA PRO A 488 36.58 -14.60 8.13
C PRO A 488 36.03 -13.30 8.71
N ARG A 489 35.34 -12.52 7.87
CA ARG A 489 34.67 -11.27 8.28
C ARG A 489 33.74 -11.53 9.47
N SER A 490 33.80 -10.66 10.47
CA SER A 490 32.93 -10.71 11.64
C SER A 490 31.94 -9.55 11.61
N GLY A 491 30.76 -9.73 12.23
CA GLY A 491 29.73 -8.70 12.31
C GLY A 491 29.43 -8.34 13.76
N VAL A 492 29.51 -7.06 14.11
CA VAL A 492 29.12 -6.56 15.44
C VAL A 492 27.68 -6.05 15.35
N CYS A 493 26.77 -6.67 16.12
CA CYS A 493 25.39 -6.19 16.22
C CYS A 493 25.36 -4.84 16.94
N VAL A 494 25.00 -3.77 16.24
CA VAL A 494 24.89 -2.41 16.81
C VAL A 494 23.48 -2.09 17.30
N LEU A 495 22.47 -2.76 16.74
CA LEU A 495 21.09 -2.64 17.19
C LEU A 495 20.40 -3.98 16.95
N PRO A 496 20.07 -4.75 18.02
CA PRO A 496 19.32 -5.98 17.86
C PRO A 496 17.88 -5.71 17.47
N ARG A 497 17.30 -6.61 16.69
CA ARG A 497 15.86 -6.64 16.43
C ARG A 497 15.08 -6.69 17.74
N GLY A 498 14.05 -5.85 17.86
CA GLY A 498 13.13 -5.83 19.01
C GLY A 498 13.58 -5.00 20.20
N VAL A 499 14.73 -4.31 20.12
CA VAL A 499 15.20 -3.34 21.13
C VAL A 499 14.82 -1.91 20.75
#